data_AF-A0A922MJ00-F1
#
_entry.id   AF-A0A922MJ00-F1
#
_cell.length_a   1.000
_cell.length_b   1.000
_cell.length_c   1.000
_cell.angle_alpha   90.00
_cell.angle_beta   90.00
_cell.angle_gamma   90.00
#
_symmetry.space_group_name_H-M   'P 1'
#
loop_
_entity.id
_entity.type
_entity.pdbx_description
1 polymer ?
#
loop_
_entity_poly.entity_id
_entity_poly.type
_entity_poly.pdbx_seq_one_letter_code
_entity_poly.pdbx_strand_id
1 'polypeptide(L)'
;MTAKRIVFKQDKDDEEYEYLGTQCFQINPNVEEKEIPTNGEEYLLKVVKERAKYATVTKCNLDISEINKKRCNTVNEHVNPVRPELLKPTIEWQNIQIADFSDLHMYVIRMAARKKKLLPSIFEETYKDFLKDGDIMWEKVFESTEPTLSHVVGLSHSAIESGLDAILKILTQVQTGQSIDRRTGPVLNKMMKMQENWQHH
;
A
#
# COMPACT_ATOMS: atom_id res chain seq x y z
N MET A 1 -41.63 -14.31 37.96
CA MET A 1 -40.82 -15.49 37.62
C MET A 1 -39.57 -15.00 36.90
N THR A 2 -38.41 -15.16 37.52
CA THR A 2 -37.16 -14.50 37.14
C THR A 2 -36.50 -15.25 35.99
N ALA A 3 -36.30 -14.58 34.85
CA ALA A 3 -35.60 -15.16 33.70
C ALA A 3 -34.13 -15.41 34.05
N LYS A 4 -33.72 -16.68 34.13
CA LYS A 4 -32.31 -17.06 34.30
C LYS A 4 -31.55 -16.69 33.03
N ARG A 5 -30.66 -15.69 33.12
CA ARG A 5 -29.64 -15.41 32.11
C ARG A 5 -28.62 -16.55 32.14
N ILE A 6 -28.51 -17.28 31.03
CA ILE A 6 -27.42 -18.23 30.80
C ILE A 6 -26.27 -17.44 30.20
N VAL A 7 -25.18 -17.30 30.95
CA VAL A 7 -23.94 -16.66 30.48
C VAL A 7 -23.04 -17.76 29.93
N PHE A 8 -22.65 -17.64 28.67
CA PHE A 8 -21.74 -18.57 28.00
C PHE A 8 -20.34 -18.40 28.59
N LYS A 9 -19.76 -19.47 29.14
CA LYS A 9 -18.34 -19.52 29.48
C LYS A 9 -17.60 -20.24 28.35
N GLN A 10 -16.62 -19.56 27.78
CA GLN A 10 -15.65 -20.16 26.86
C GLN A 10 -14.65 -20.93 27.72
N ASP A 11 -14.69 -22.26 27.65
CA ASP A 11 -13.59 -23.08 28.15
C ASP A 11 -12.45 -22.99 27.13
N LYS A 12 -11.34 -22.42 27.59
CA LYS A 12 -10.04 -22.54 26.93
C LYS A 12 -9.42 -23.80 27.50
N ASP A 13 -9.14 -24.79 26.65
CA ASP A 13 -7.99 -25.70 26.75
C ASP A 13 -7.93 -26.53 25.45
N ASP A 14 -7.11 -26.01 24.54
CA ASP A 14 -6.11 -26.64 23.68
C ASP A 14 -6.37 -27.91 22.84
N GLU A 15 -6.02 -27.73 21.56
CA GLU A 15 -5.50 -28.73 20.60
C GLU A 15 -6.43 -29.82 20.05
N GLU A 16 -7.42 -29.45 19.23
CA GLU A 16 -7.77 -30.28 18.06
C GLU A 16 -8.53 -29.45 17.00
N TYR A 17 -7.89 -29.23 15.84
CA TYR A 17 -8.41 -28.64 14.60
C TYR A 17 -9.45 -27.53 14.73
N GLU A 18 -9.06 -26.30 14.38
CA GLU A 18 -9.92 -25.12 14.21
C GLU A 18 -11.09 -25.42 13.25
N TYR A 19 -12.15 -26.00 13.80
CA TYR A 19 -13.42 -26.19 13.14
C TYR A 19 -14.09 -24.81 13.16
N LEU A 20 -14.18 -24.16 12.00
CA LEU A 20 -14.73 -22.81 11.82
C LEU A 20 -16.18 -22.62 12.31
N GLY A 21 -16.82 -23.64 12.88
CA GLY A 21 -18.11 -23.55 13.56
C GLY A 21 -18.05 -24.13 14.97
N THR A 22 -18.28 -23.31 15.99
CA THR A 22 -18.41 -23.81 17.37
C THR A 22 -19.77 -24.50 17.56
N GLN A 23 -19.79 -25.68 18.20
CA GLN A 23 -21.04 -26.33 18.57
C GLN A 23 -21.72 -25.57 19.71
N CYS A 24 -22.85 -24.92 19.41
CA CYS A 24 -23.59 -24.12 20.40
C CYS A 24 -24.60 -24.91 21.24
N PHE A 25 -24.97 -26.12 20.82
CA PHE A 25 -25.97 -26.96 21.48
C PHE A 25 -25.46 -28.39 21.68
N GLN A 26 -25.62 -28.89 22.90
CA GLN A 26 -25.33 -30.29 23.24
C GLN A 26 -26.63 -31.08 23.22
N ILE A 27 -26.62 -32.26 22.58
CA ILE A 27 -27.77 -33.17 22.53
C ILE A 27 -27.55 -34.23 23.61
N ASN A 28 -28.56 -34.47 24.46
CA ASN A 28 -28.45 -35.50 25.49
C ASN A 28 -28.39 -36.90 24.85
N PRO A 29 -27.44 -37.76 25.23
CA PRO A 29 -27.27 -39.10 24.64
C PRO A 29 -28.48 -40.03 24.83
N ASN A 30 -29.39 -39.71 25.76
CA ASN A 30 -30.59 -40.50 26.03
C ASN A 30 -31.81 -40.10 25.18
N VAL A 31 -31.66 -39.16 24.24
CA VAL A 31 -32.77 -38.72 23.37
C VAL A 31 -32.99 -39.75 22.26
N GLU A 32 -34.20 -40.29 22.20
CA GLU A 32 -34.61 -41.24 21.16
C GLU A 32 -35.04 -40.51 19.88
N GLU A 33 -34.69 -41.06 18.73
CA GLU A 33 -35.14 -40.55 17.44
C GLU A 33 -36.60 -40.92 17.20
N LYS A 34 -37.46 -39.91 17.11
CA LYS A 34 -38.87 -40.05 16.73
C LYS A 34 -39.11 -39.59 15.31
N GLU A 35 -40.17 -40.13 14.70
CA GLU A 35 -40.59 -39.73 13.35
C GLU A 35 -41.00 -38.24 13.29
N ILE A 36 -41.78 -37.79 14.28
CA ILE A 36 -42.15 -36.39 14.47
C ILE A 36 -41.47 -35.88 15.74
N PRO A 37 -40.50 -34.96 15.65
CA PRO A 37 -39.84 -34.41 16.82
C PRO A 37 -40.82 -33.55 17.62
N THR A 38 -40.92 -33.85 18.91
CA THR A 38 -41.78 -33.17 19.89
C THR A 38 -41.00 -32.16 20.75
N ASN A 39 -39.67 -32.22 20.74
CA ASN A 39 -38.80 -31.27 21.43
C ASN A 39 -37.61 -30.82 20.54
N GLY A 40 -36.88 -29.80 21.00
CA GLY A 40 -35.75 -29.24 20.26
C GLY A 40 -34.53 -30.16 20.15
N GLU A 41 -34.29 -31.01 21.15
CA GLU A 41 -33.16 -31.95 21.14
C GLU A 41 -33.39 -33.10 20.14
N GLU A 42 -34.62 -33.64 20.08
CA GLU A 42 -35.08 -34.62 19.09
C GLU A 42 -34.95 -34.06 17.67
N TYR A 43 -35.27 -32.77 17.48
CA TYR A 43 -35.10 -32.09 16.20
C TYR A 43 -33.61 -31.98 15.82
N LEU A 44 -32.75 -31.54 16.73
CA LEU A 44 -31.31 -31.44 16.48
C LEU A 44 -30.69 -32.81 16.20
N LEU A 45 -31.11 -33.87 16.89
CA LEU A 45 -30.67 -35.24 16.64
C LEU A 45 -31.02 -35.68 15.21
N LYS A 46 -32.24 -35.36 14.75
CA LYS A 46 -32.70 -35.66 13.39
C LYS A 46 -31.88 -34.91 12.34
N VAL A 47 -31.59 -33.63 12.57
CA VAL A 47 -30.76 -32.79 11.67
C VAL A 47 -29.31 -33.31 11.59
N VAL A 48 -28.71 -33.74 12.71
CA VAL A 48 -27.36 -34.33 12.71
C VAL A 48 -27.33 -35.63 11.90
N LYS A 49 -28.30 -36.52 12.11
CA LYS A 49 -28.42 -37.76 11.35
C LYS A 49 -28.73 -37.52 9.87
N GLU A 50 -29.52 -36.51 9.55
CA GLU A 50 -29.77 -36.09 8.18
C GLU A 50 -28.50 -35.55 7.52
N ARG A 51 -27.76 -34.66 8.18
CA ARG A 51 -26.48 -34.12 7.68
C ARG A 51 -25.48 -35.22 7.36
N ALA A 52 -25.41 -36.27 8.19
CA ALA A 52 -24.53 -37.41 7.98
C ALA A 52 -24.83 -38.21 6.69
N LYS A 53 -26.05 -38.10 6.13
CA LYS A 53 -26.44 -38.73 4.87
C LYS A 53 -25.95 -37.97 3.64
N TYR A 54 -25.58 -36.70 3.79
CA TYR A 54 -25.15 -35.84 2.68
C TYR A 54 -23.64 -35.64 2.67
N ALA A 55 -23.07 -35.56 1.47
CA ALA A 55 -21.63 -35.33 1.30
C ALA A 55 -21.18 -34.02 1.97
N THR A 56 -19.99 -34.04 2.58
CA THR A 56 -19.42 -32.85 3.25
C THR A 56 -19.14 -31.73 2.26
N VAL A 57 -18.61 -32.10 1.07
CA VAL A 57 -18.30 -31.20 -0.03
C VAL A 57 -18.94 -31.75 -1.29
N THR A 58 -19.76 -30.94 -1.94
CA THR A 58 -20.33 -31.26 -3.26
C THR A 58 -19.66 -30.37 -4.30
N LYS A 59 -19.12 -30.97 -5.36
CA LYS A 59 -18.59 -30.24 -6.51
C LYS A 59 -19.69 -30.10 -7.55
N CYS A 60 -20.08 -28.88 -7.86
CA CYS A 60 -20.98 -28.60 -8.97
C CYS A 60 -20.14 -28.30 -10.22
N ASN A 61 -20.41 -29.03 -11.31
CA ASN A 61 -19.79 -28.76 -12.60
C ASN A 61 -20.48 -27.54 -13.24
N LEU A 62 -20.02 -26.35 -12.85
CA LEU A 62 -20.39 -25.11 -13.51
C LEU A 62 -19.47 -24.87 -14.71
N ASP A 63 -20.02 -24.34 -15.80
CA ASP A 63 -19.22 -23.98 -16.96
C ASP A 63 -18.30 -22.79 -16.62
N ILE A 64 -17.05 -23.13 -16.34
CA ILE A 64 -16.01 -22.19 -15.91
C ILE A 64 -15.68 -21.18 -17.04
N SER A 65 -16.07 -21.47 -18.29
CA SER A 65 -15.81 -20.60 -19.44
C SER A 65 -16.56 -19.26 -19.35
N GLU A 66 -17.76 -19.23 -18.76
CA GLU A 66 -18.50 -17.98 -18.52
C GLU A 66 -17.92 -17.15 -17.37
N ILE A 67 -17.34 -17.82 -16.36
CA ILE A 67 -16.72 -17.18 -15.20
C ILE A 67 -15.37 -16.57 -15.57
N ASN A 68 -14.58 -17.27 -16.40
CA ASN A 68 -13.27 -16.81 -16.83
C ASN A 68 -13.34 -15.58 -17.75
N LYS A 69 -14.43 -15.41 -18.52
CA LYS A 69 -14.67 -14.19 -19.33
C LYS A 69 -14.83 -12.93 -18.48
N LYS A 70 -15.18 -13.06 -17.20
CA LYS A 70 -15.42 -11.95 -16.27
C LYS A 70 -14.26 -11.68 -15.30
N ARG A 71 -13.16 -12.44 -15.39
CA ARG A 71 -11.99 -12.17 -14.55
C ARG A 71 -11.32 -10.87 -15.00
N CYS A 72 -11.21 -9.91 -14.10
CA CYS A 72 -10.38 -8.74 -14.32
C CYS A 72 -8.94 -9.20 -14.59
N ASN A 73 -8.35 -8.69 -15.67
CA ASN A 73 -6.92 -8.83 -15.91
C ASN A 73 -6.19 -8.20 -14.73
N THR A 74 -5.49 -9.03 -13.96
CA THR A 74 -4.52 -8.55 -12.99
C THR A 74 -3.48 -7.75 -13.76
N VAL A 75 -3.35 -6.46 -13.45
CA VAL A 75 -2.36 -5.60 -14.10
C VAL A 75 -0.98 -6.13 -13.71
N ASN A 76 -0.27 -6.68 -14.69
CA ASN A 76 1.12 -7.07 -14.49
C ASN A 76 1.98 -5.80 -14.50
N GLU A 77 2.86 -5.67 -13.51
CA GLU A 77 3.87 -4.62 -13.49
C GLU A 77 4.69 -4.65 -14.78
N HIS A 78 5.02 -3.47 -15.31
CA HIS A 78 5.81 -3.38 -16.53
C HIS A 78 7.20 -3.96 -16.29
N VAL A 79 7.68 -4.77 -17.23
CA VAL A 79 9.01 -5.37 -17.17
C VAL A 79 10.06 -4.26 -17.12
N ASN A 80 10.98 -4.35 -16.14
CA ASN A 80 12.09 -3.41 -16.04
C ASN A 80 12.85 -3.35 -17.38
N PRO A 81 13.13 -2.15 -17.92
CA PRO A 81 13.79 -2.01 -19.20
C PRO A 81 15.17 -2.68 -19.18
N VAL A 82 15.48 -3.47 -20.22
CA VAL A 82 16.75 -4.19 -20.35
C VAL A 82 17.88 -3.18 -20.56
N ARG A 83 18.80 -3.08 -19.59
CA ARG A 83 19.93 -2.16 -19.67
C ARG A 83 21.07 -2.75 -20.52
N PRO A 84 21.64 -2.02 -21.49
CA PRO A 84 22.83 -2.44 -22.23
C PRO A 84 23.97 -2.80 -21.29
N GLU A 85 24.67 -3.91 -21.54
CA GLU A 85 25.70 -4.44 -20.62
C GLU A 85 26.85 -3.46 -20.36
N LEU A 86 27.25 -2.73 -21.40
CA LEU A 86 28.33 -1.73 -21.33
C LEU A 86 27.96 -0.47 -20.53
N LEU A 87 26.67 -0.25 -20.23
CA LEU A 87 26.17 0.89 -19.45
C LEU A 87 25.72 0.48 -18.06
N LYS A 88 26.00 -0.76 -17.64
CA LYS A 88 25.72 -1.20 -16.28
C LYS A 88 26.77 -0.60 -15.33
N PRO A 89 26.34 0.18 -14.31
CA PRO A 89 27.28 0.66 -13.31
C PRO A 89 27.83 -0.51 -12.50
N THR A 90 29.10 -0.42 -12.10
CA THR A 90 29.71 -1.41 -11.21
C THR A 90 29.05 -1.40 -9.83
N ILE A 91 29.10 -2.53 -9.12
CA ILE A 91 28.53 -2.64 -7.77
C ILE A 91 29.22 -1.65 -6.82
N GLU A 92 30.54 -1.49 -6.94
CA GLU A 92 31.31 -0.52 -6.15
C GLU A 92 30.81 0.91 -6.37
N TRP A 93 30.59 1.31 -7.63
CA TRP A 93 30.08 2.64 -7.94
C TRP A 93 28.67 2.85 -7.39
N GLN A 94 27.79 1.85 -7.49
CA GLN A 94 26.45 1.92 -6.89
C GLN A 94 26.51 2.10 -5.37
N ASN A 95 27.37 1.35 -4.68
CA ASN A 95 27.55 1.46 -3.24
C ASN A 95 28.05 2.86 -2.83
N ILE A 96 28.97 3.45 -3.61
CA ILE A 96 29.41 4.84 -3.41
C ILE A 96 28.24 5.80 -3.57
N GLN A 97 27.43 5.66 -4.63
CA GLN A 97 26.26 6.54 -4.84
C GLN A 97 25.24 6.43 -3.72
N ILE A 98 25.00 5.21 -3.20
CA ILE A 98 24.08 4.99 -2.08
C ILE A 98 24.61 5.67 -0.81
N ALA A 99 25.89 5.48 -0.48
CA ALA A 99 26.51 6.10 0.69
C ALA A 99 26.48 7.63 0.60
N ASP A 100 26.89 8.21 -0.54
CA ASP A 100 26.86 9.65 -0.80
C ASP A 100 25.43 10.21 -0.69
N PHE A 101 24.45 9.45 -1.17
CA PHE A 101 23.04 9.83 -1.08
C PHE A 101 22.57 9.87 0.37
N SER A 102 22.86 8.83 1.17
CA SER A 102 22.49 8.76 2.58
C SER A 102 23.11 9.89 3.41
N ASP A 103 24.40 10.21 3.18
CA ASP A 103 25.09 11.29 3.89
C ASP A 103 24.47 12.67 3.58
N LEU A 104 24.17 12.91 2.29
CA LEU A 104 23.49 14.13 1.86
C LEU A 104 22.07 14.21 2.41
N HIS A 105 21.32 13.10 2.40
CA HIS A 105 19.98 13.05 2.99
C HIS A 105 20.01 13.43 4.48
N MET A 106 20.91 12.83 5.25
CA MET A 106 21.11 13.17 6.67
C MET A 106 21.54 14.63 6.89
N TYR A 107 22.36 15.18 6.00
CA TYR A 107 22.71 16.60 6.04
C TYR A 107 21.47 17.49 5.86
N VAL A 108 20.63 17.17 4.86
CA VAL A 108 19.40 17.92 4.56
C VAL A 108 18.41 17.85 5.72
N ILE A 109 18.21 16.68 6.33
CA ILE A 109 17.39 16.51 7.54
C ILE A 109 17.85 17.46 8.65
N ARG A 110 19.13 17.42 8.99
CA ARG A 110 19.70 18.26 10.07
C ARG A 110 19.54 19.74 9.76
N MET A 111 19.74 20.13 8.52
CA MET A 111 19.55 21.49 8.02
C MET A 111 18.10 21.95 8.16
N ALA A 112 17.14 21.12 7.73
CA ALA A 112 15.71 21.40 7.83
C ALA A 112 15.26 21.56 9.29
N ALA A 113 15.73 20.67 10.17
CA ALA A 113 15.44 20.75 11.61
C ALA A 113 15.99 22.04 12.24
N ARG A 114 17.24 22.43 11.93
CA ARG A 114 17.86 23.65 12.46
C ARG A 114 17.19 24.93 11.97
N LYS A 115 16.73 24.95 10.72
CA LYS A 115 16.14 26.14 10.09
C LYS A 115 14.61 26.14 10.07
N LYS A 116 13.94 25.22 10.77
CA LYS A 116 12.48 25.02 10.74
C LYS A 116 11.64 26.30 10.83
N LYS A 117 12.06 27.27 11.65
CA LYS A 117 11.37 28.56 11.82
C LYS A 117 11.49 29.52 10.62
N LEU A 118 12.56 29.39 9.84
CA LEU A 118 12.87 30.25 8.68
C LEU A 118 12.41 29.62 7.35
N LEU A 119 12.13 28.32 7.33
CA LEU A 119 11.71 27.63 6.10
C LEU A 119 10.41 28.18 5.50
N PRO A 120 9.37 28.52 6.28
CA PRO A 120 8.16 29.09 5.70
C PRO A 120 8.40 30.40 4.95
N SER A 121 9.21 31.32 5.50
CA SER A 121 9.50 32.58 4.83
C SER A 121 10.34 32.39 3.57
N ILE A 122 11.33 31.47 3.63
CA ILE A 122 12.15 31.11 2.47
C ILE A 122 11.27 30.51 1.37
N PHE A 123 10.33 29.64 1.72
CA PHE A 123 9.39 29.03 0.78
C PHE A 123 8.48 30.09 0.14
N GLU A 124 7.84 30.94 0.94
CA GLU A 124 6.96 31.99 0.44
C GLU A 124 7.70 32.95 -0.50
N GLU A 125 8.92 33.38 -0.16
CA GLU A 125 9.73 34.25 -1.02
C GLU A 125 10.15 33.54 -2.32
N THR A 126 10.54 32.27 -2.23
CA THR A 126 11.06 31.51 -3.37
C THR A 126 9.97 31.17 -4.38
N TYR A 127 8.76 30.86 -3.91
CA TYR A 127 7.66 30.39 -4.75
C TYR A 127 6.59 31.43 -5.04
N LYS A 128 6.71 32.66 -4.51
CA LYS A 128 5.72 33.73 -4.67
C LYS A 128 5.26 33.94 -6.11
N ASP A 129 6.22 33.96 -7.04
CA ASP A 129 5.97 34.24 -8.46
C ASP A 129 5.55 32.98 -9.25
N PHE A 130 5.64 31.81 -8.61
CA PHE A 130 5.36 30.50 -9.19
C PHE A 130 4.09 29.85 -8.62
N LEU A 131 3.41 30.49 -7.67
CA LEU A 131 2.15 30.02 -7.12
C LEU A 131 0.98 30.53 -7.96
N LYS A 132 0.11 29.62 -8.38
CA LYS A 132 -1.16 29.93 -9.04
C LYS A 132 -2.27 29.17 -8.33
N ASP A 133 -3.25 29.89 -7.79
CA ASP A 133 -4.40 29.32 -7.07
C ASP A 133 -4.01 28.40 -5.89
N GLY A 134 -2.82 28.61 -5.32
CA GLY A 134 -2.26 27.79 -4.23
C GLY A 134 -1.36 26.63 -4.68
N ASP A 135 -1.28 26.37 -5.99
CA ASP A 135 -0.45 25.31 -6.57
C ASP A 135 0.86 25.85 -7.16
N ILE A 136 1.92 25.07 -7.02
CA ILE A 136 3.25 25.41 -7.57
C ILE A 136 3.27 25.07 -9.06
N MET A 137 3.56 26.08 -9.88
CA MET A 137 3.76 25.94 -11.32
C MET A 137 5.16 25.38 -11.63
N TRP A 138 5.34 24.08 -11.40
CA TRP A 138 6.64 23.38 -11.48
C TRP A 138 7.37 23.57 -12.81
N GLU A 139 6.66 23.60 -13.95
CA GLU A 139 7.26 23.84 -15.27
C GLU A 139 8.03 25.16 -15.30
N LYS A 140 7.42 26.24 -14.77
CA LYS A 140 8.07 27.55 -14.69
C LYS A 140 9.22 27.57 -13.70
N VAL A 141 9.09 26.85 -12.58
CA VAL A 141 10.17 26.73 -11.59
C VAL A 141 11.40 26.10 -12.24
N PHE A 142 11.24 24.97 -12.94
CA PHE A 142 12.37 24.28 -13.56
C PHE A 142 13.03 25.08 -14.70
N GLU A 143 12.27 25.91 -15.40
CA GLU A 143 12.80 26.78 -16.46
C GLU A 143 13.56 28.00 -15.93
N SER A 144 13.11 28.57 -14.82
CA SER A 144 13.55 29.89 -14.36
C SER A 144 14.49 29.89 -13.17
N THR A 145 14.46 28.88 -12.30
CA THR A 145 15.27 28.85 -11.09
C THR A 145 16.31 27.72 -11.11
N GLU A 146 17.50 28.04 -10.61
CA GLU A 146 18.48 27.01 -10.35
C GLU A 146 18.03 26.20 -9.14
N PRO A 147 18.03 24.86 -9.21
CA PRO A 147 17.62 24.06 -8.08
C PRO A 147 18.64 24.26 -6.96
N THR A 148 18.35 25.04 -5.94
CA THR A 148 19.20 25.11 -4.74
C THR A 148 18.54 24.34 -3.60
N LEU A 149 19.29 24.09 -2.54
CA LEU A 149 18.75 23.37 -1.38
C LEU A 149 17.60 24.16 -0.73
N SER A 150 17.60 25.49 -0.78
CA SER A 150 16.51 26.32 -0.24
C SER A 150 15.19 26.16 -0.99
N HIS A 151 15.23 25.77 -2.28
CA HIS A 151 14.01 25.55 -3.05
C HIS A 151 13.31 24.25 -2.65
N VAL A 152 14.05 23.24 -2.21
CA VAL A 152 13.47 21.92 -1.92
C VAL A 152 13.27 21.73 -0.41
N VAL A 153 14.08 22.40 0.42
CA VAL A 153 13.94 22.34 1.88
C VAL A 153 12.80 23.22 2.36
N GLY A 154 11.79 22.59 2.97
CA GLY A 154 10.58 23.26 3.46
C GLY A 154 9.32 23.00 2.63
N LEU A 155 9.46 22.32 1.49
CA LEU A 155 8.31 21.82 0.74
C LEU A 155 7.48 20.83 1.57
N SER A 156 6.16 20.94 1.48
CA SER A 156 5.26 19.89 1.96
C SER A 156 5.45 18.61 1.14
N HIS A 157 5.01 17.48 1.70
CA HIS A 157 5.03 16.22 0.96
C HIS A 157 4.23 16.30 -0.35
N SER A 158 3.04 16.90 -0.31
CA SER A 158 2.20 17.12 -1.50
C SER A 158 2.90 17.98 -2.58
N ALA A 159 3.68 18.98 -2.16
CA ALA A 159 4.46 19.79 -3.09
C ALA A 159 5.58 18.96 -3.74
N ILE A 160 6.27 18.12 -2.96
CA ILE A 160 7.31 17.23 -3.51
C ILE A 160 6.71 16.24 -4.52
N GLU A 161 5.59 15.61 -4.19
CA GLU A 161 4.91 14.67 -5.09
C GLU A 161 4.46 15.33 -6.40
N SER A 162 3.78 16.49 -6.30
CA SER A 162 3.38 17.24 -7.50
C SER A 162 4.57 17.68 -8.36
N GLY A 163 5.72 17.97 -7.73
CA GLY A 163 6.96 18.28 -8.43
C GLY A 163 7.58 17.08 -9.13
N LEU A 164 7.57 15.91 -8.48
CA LEU A 164 8.02 14.65 -9.08
C LEU A 164 7.13 14.22 -10.25
N ASP A 165 5.82 14.41 -10.14
CA ASP A 165 4.88 14.16 -11.23
C ASP A 165 5.14 15.10 -12.42
N ALA A 166 5.47 16.37 -12.17
CA ALA A 166 5.85 17.30 -13.22
C ALA A 166 7.16 16.85 -13.92
N ILE A 167 8.14 16.36 -13.16
CA ILE A 167 9.38 15.78 -13.73
C ILE A 167 9.05 14.53 -14.55
N LEU A 168 8.18 13.66 -14.07
CA LEU A 168 7.77 12.46 -14.78
C LEU A 168 7.08 12.79 -16.11
N LYS A 169 6.23 13.82 -16.13
CA LYS A 169 5.62 14.35 -17.37
C LYS A 169 6.69 14.85 -18.35
N ILE A 170 7.73 15.54 -17.88
CA ILE A 170 8.84 15.98 -18.73
C ILE A 170 9.60 14.78 -19.28
N LEU A 171 9.95 13.80 -18.43
CA LEU A 171 10.72 12.62 -18.83
C LEU A 171 9.97 11.72 -19.81
N THR A 172 8.66 11.60 -19.68
CA THR A 172 7.81 10.81 -20.60
C THR A 172 7.61 11.47 -21.96
N GLN A 173 7.82 12.78 -22.08
CA GLN A 173 7.77 13.51 -23.35
C GLN A 173 9.09 13.43 -24.15
N VAL A 174 10.19 13.00 -23.54
CA VAL A 174 11.50 12.89 -24.20
C VAL A 174 11.48 11.77 -25.24
N GLN A 175 11.69 12.14 -26.51
CA GLN A 175 11.72 11.17 -27.60
C GLN A 175 13.04 10.40 -27.65
N THR A 176 13.03 9.22 -28.26
CA THR A 176 14.24 8.41 -28.45
C THR A 176 15.29 9.19 -29.25
N GLY A 177 16.49 9.33 -28.70
CA GLY A 177 17.59 10.11 -29.30
C GLY A 177 17.68 11.56 -28.83
N GLN A 178 16.72 12.05 -28.05
CA GLN A 178 16.83 13.34 -27.36
C GLN A 178 17.47 13.17 -25.98
N SER A 179 18.23 14.18 -25.56
CA SER A 179 18.81 14.23 -24.22
C SER A 179 17.82 14.82 -23.23
N ILE A 180 17.77 14.26 -22.03
CA ILE A 180 17.13 14.89 -20.88
C ILE A 180 17.87 16.20 -20.56
N ASP A 181 17.12 17.25 -20.25
CA ASP A 181 17.73 18.53 -19.88
C ASP A 181 18.64 18.38 -18.65
N ARG A 182 19.76 19.09 -18.67
CA ARG A 182 20.79 19.04 -17.61
C ARG A 182 20.22 19.48 -16.26
N ARG A 183 19.13 20.26 -16.24
CA ARG A 183 18.48 20.75 -15.02
C ARG A 183 17.58 19.71 -14.38
N THR A 184 16.98 18.81 -15.17
CA THR A 184 16.02 17.80 -14.68
C THR A 184 16.67 16.84 -13.67
N GLY A 185 17.89 16.36 -13.95
CA GLY A 185 18.60 15.42 -13.07
C GLY A 185 18.89 15.98 -11.66
N PRO A 186 19.50 17.17 -11.54
CA PRO A 186 19.72 17.82 -10.24
C PRO A 186 18.44 18.12 -9.44
N VAL A 187 17.35 18.51 -10.11
CA VAL A 187 16.05 18.73 -9.46
C VAL A 187 15.52 17.41 -8.91
N LEU A 188 15.47 16.36 -9.74
CA LEU A 188 14.99 15.03 -9.36
C LEU A 188 15.77 14.49 -8.16
N ASN A 189 17.10 14.55 -8.20
CA ASN A 189 17.96 14.10 -7.09
C ASN A 189 17.64 14.83 -5.78
N LYS A 190 17.36 16.15 -5.84
CA LYS A 190 17.04 16.93 -4.64
C LYS A 190 15.64 16.63 -4.10
N MET A 191 14.64 16.45 -4.97
CA MET A 191 13.28 16.07 -4.58
C MET A 191 13.25 14.68 -3.94
N MET A 192 13.96 13.70 -4.51
CA MET A 192 14.08 12.34 -3.96
C MET A 192 14.67 12.35 -2.54
N LYS A 193 15.70 13.16 -2.30
CA LYS A 193 16.30 13.35 -0.95
C LYS A 193 15.35 13.96 0.07
N MET A 194 14.28 14.63 -0.36
CA MET A 194 13.29 15.20 0.56
C MET A 194 12.08 14.29 0.76
N GLN A 195 11.81 13.36 -0.17
CA GLN A 195 10.70 12.42 -0.08
C GLN A 195 10.92 11.35 1.01
N GLU A 196 12.15 10.85 1.18
CA GLU A 196 12.48 9.84 2.20
C GLU A 196 12.28 10.33 3.65
N ASN A 197 12.24 11.65 3.89
CA ASN A 197 11.94 12.23 5.21
C ASN A 197 10.59 11.80 5.79
N TRP A 198 9.65 11.39 4.94
CA TRP A 198 8.26 11.15 5.32
C TRP A 198 7.88 9.66 5.39
N GLN A 199 8.75 8.75 4.93
CA GLN A 199 8.46 7.30 5.01
C GLN A 199 8.80 6.68 6.38
N HIS A 200 9.40 7.45 7.30
CA HIS A 200 9.77 7.00 8.65
C HIS A 200 8.97 7.69 9.77
N HIS A 201 7.83 8.30 9.46
CA HIS A 201 6.91 8.91 10.43
C HIS A 201 5.49 8.34 10.34
#